data_AF-A0A3M2G0T2-F1
#
_entry.id   AF-A0A3M2G0T2-F1
#
_cell.length_a   1.000
_cell.length_b   1.000
_cell.length_c   1.000
_cell.angle_alpha   90.00
_cell.angle_beta   90.00
_cell.angle_gamma   90.00
#
_symmetry.space_group_name_H-M   'P 1'
#
loop_
_entity.id
_entity.type
_entity.pdbx_description
1 polymer ?
#
loop_
_entity_poly.entity_id
_entity_poly.type
_entity_poly.pdbx_seq_one_letter_code
_entity_poly.pdbx_strand_id
1 'polypeptide(L)'
;MRCPRCDEDEELFGSRDGDTITVTCGSCGCVWDRDLTPRCPTCGRDDVRAAYRAILDKSRGTQLSIQSMRLVYLCPDCDREQLAAYLRSNTPLAPDELPVDGD
;
A
#
# COMPACT_ATOMS: atom_id res chain seq x y z
N MET A 1 10.11 -11.40 0.86
CA MET A 1 10.48 -11.67 -0.55
C MET A 1 11.70 -12.56 -0.53
N ARG A 2 11.84 -13.51 -1.46
CA ARG A 2 12.94 -14.50 -1.45
C ARG A 2 13.62 -14.54 -2.82
N CYS A 3 14.88 -14.92 -2.86
CA CYS A 3 15.60 -15.13 -4.11
C CYS A 3 14.98 -16.30 -4.89
N PRO A 4 14.56 -16.11 -6.15
CA PRO A 4 13.93 -17.18 -6.94
C PRO A 4 14.88 -18.33 -7.29
N ARG A 5 16.18 -18.18 -7.04
CA ARG A 5 17.22 -19.17 -7.37
C ARG A 5 17.72 -19.96 -6.17
N CYS A 6 17.92 -19.33 -5.02
CA CYS A 6 18.51 -19.97 -3.83
C CYS A 6 17.67 -19.83 -2.55
N ASP A 7 16.46 -19.27 -2.65
CA ASP A 7 15.52 -19.01 -1.53
C ASP A 7 16.02 -18.08 -0.41
N GLU A 8 17.21 -17.50 -0.56
CA GLU A 8 17.78 -16.47 0.33
C GLU A 8 16.81 -15.30 0.53
N ASP A 9 16.64 -14.84 1.77
CA ASP A 9 15.71 -13.76 2.12
C ASP A 9 16.30 -12.67 3.02
N GLU A 10 17.58 -12.78 3.40
CA GLU A 10 18.28 -11.78 4.21
C GLU A 10 19.20 -10.91 3.34
N GLU A 11 20.07 -11.52 2.53
CA GLU A 11 21.05 -10.79 1.71
C GLU A 11 20.48 -10.35 0.35
N LEU A 12 19.56 -9.38 0.37
CA LEU A 12 18.90 -8.82 -0.82
C LEU A 12 19.19 -7.33 -0.99
N PHE A 13 19.75 -6.94 -2.14
CA PHE A 13 20.07 -5.56 -2.47
C PHE A 13 19.13 -5.01 -3.54
N GLY A 14 18.45 -3.89 -3.23
CA GLY A 14 17.56 -3.22 -4.17
C GLY A 14 18.24 -2.04 -4.86
N SER A 15 18.04 -1.91 -6.18
CA SER A 15 18.34 -0.72 -6.96
C SER A 15 17.07 -0.23 -7.65
N ARG A 16 16.91 1.09 -7.78
CA ARG A 16 15.78 1.70 -8.50
C ARG A 16 16.28 2.33 -9.79
N ASP A 17 15.64 1.98 -10.90
CA ASP A 17 15.82 2.62 -12.20
C ASP A 17 14.44 3.06 -12.74
N GLY A 18 14.17 4.37 -12.67
CA GLY A 18 12.84 4.91 -12.93
C GLY A 18 11.77 4.26 -12.04
N ASP A 19 10.79 3.63 -12.68
CA ASP A 19 9.68 2.92 -12.03
C ASP A 19 9.99 1.44 -11.72
N THR A 20 11.15 0.94 -12.15
CA THR A 20 11.58 -0.45 -11.93
C THR A 20 12.42 -0.55 -10.66
N ILE A 21 12.16 -1.59 -9.87
CA ILE A 21 13.03 -1.95 -8.74
C ILE A 21 13.66 -3.30 -9.07
N THR A 22 14.96 -3.28 -9.32
CA THR A 22 15.76 -4.48 -9.56
C THR A 22 16.37 -4.96 -8.25
N VAL A 23 16.35 -6.27 -8.03
CA VAL A 23 16.82 -6.92 -6.82
C VAL A 23 17.99 -7.84 -7.17
N THR A 24 19.07 -7.74 -6.41
CA THR A 24 20.25 -8.59 -6.53
C THR A 24 20.42 -9.40 -5.25
N CYS A 25 20.53 -10.72 -5.37
CA CYS A 25 20.87 -11.60 -4.24
C CYS A 25 22.38 -11.56 -3.96
N GLY A 26 22.77 -11.28 -2.72
CA GLY A 26 24.15 -11.30 -2.25
C GLY A 26 24.77 -12.70 -2.22
N SER A 27 23.96 -13.71 -1.92
CA SER A 27 24.41 -15.10 -1.77
C SER A 27 24.72 -15.78 -3.12
N CYS A 28 23.86 -15.61 -4.13
CA CYS A 28 24.02 -16.30 -5.43
C CYS A 28 24.19 -15.38 -6.65
N GLY A 29 24.10 -14.06 -6.48
CA GLY A 29 24.24 -13.08 -7.57
C GLY A 29 23.07 -13.03 -8.55
N CYS A 30 21.96 -13.73 -8.29
CA CYS A 30 20.77 -13.65 -9.13
C CYS A 30 20.20 -12.23 -9.12
N VAL A 31 19.82 -11.73 -10.30
CA VAL A 31 19.23 -10.40 -10.51
C VAL A 31 17.83 -10.59 -11.12
N TRP A 32 16.83 -9.94 -10.54
CA TRP A 32 15.45 -9.99 -11.04
C TRP A 32 14.69 -8.70 -10.71
N ASP A 33 13.66 -8.40 -11.49
CA ASP A 33 12.79 -7.26 -11.21
C ASP A 33 11.74 -7.62 -10.16
N ARG A 34 11.52 -6.71 -9.21
CA ARG A 34 10.48 -6.84 -8.20
C ARG A 34 9.13 -6.64 -8.88
N ASP A 35 8.23 -7.61 -8.71
CA ASP A 35 6.83 -7.45 -9.08
C ASP A 35 6.17 -6.38 -8.19
N LEU A 36 5.85 -5.24 -8.80
CA LEU A 36 5.19 -4.10 -8.16
C LEU A 36 3.68 -4.11 -8.38
N THR A 37 3.13 -5.14 -9.03
CA THR A 37 1.69 -5.28 -9.26
C THR A 37 0.97 -5.29 -7.91
N PRO A 38 0.08 -4.31 -7.65
CA PRO A 38 -0.69 -4.29 -6.42
C PRO A 38 -1.55 -5.56 -6.30
N ARG A 39 -1.50 -6.21 -5.13
CA ARG A 39 -2.29 -7.40 -4.84
C ARG A 39 -2.97 -7.28 -3.49
N CYS A 40 -4.14 -7.92 -3.36
CA CYS A 40 -4.83 -8.02 -2.09
C CYS A 40 -3.97 -8.86 -1.11
N PRO A 41 -3.61 -8.32 0.06
CA PRO A 41 -2.79 -9.06 1.03
C PRO A 41 -3.53 -10.26 1.65
N THR A 42 -4.86 -10.30 1.55
CA THR A 42 -5.70 -11.35 2.12
C THR A 42 -5.93 -12.51 1.15
N CYS A 43 -6.29 -12.23 -0.12
CA CYS A 43 -6.66 -13.27 -1.09
C CYS A 43 -5.73 -13.37 -2.30
N GLY A 44 -4.73 -12.48 -2.43
CA GLY A 44 -3.71 -12.53 -3.48
C GLY A 44 -4.17 -12.05 -4.87
N ARG A 45 -5.45 -11.67 -5.04
CA ARG A 45 -5.96 -11.11 -6.30
C ARG A 45 -5.21 -9.84 -6.71
N ASP A 46 -5.03 -9.64 -8.00
CA ASP A 46 -4.39 -8.48 -8.63
C ASP A 46 -5.38 -7.49 -9.26
N ASP A 47 -6.69 -7.80 -9.29
CA ASP A 47 -7.77 -6.94 -9.78
C ASP A 47 -8.21 -5.87 -8.75
N VAL A 48 -7.29 -5.45 -7.90
CA VAL A 48 -7.51 -4.43 -6.86
C VAL A 48 -7.66 -3.04 -7.47
N ARG A 49 -8.43 -2.18 -6.79
CA ARG A 49 -8.75 -0.82 -7.27
C ARG A 49 -8.09 0.24 -6.42
N ALA A 50 -7.38 1.15 -7.08
CA ALA A 50 -6.83 2.33 -6.45
C ALA A 50 -7.95 3.20 -5.85
N ALA A 51 -7.75 3.62 -4.60
CA ALA A 51 -8.60 4.58 -3.90
C ALA A 51 -7.71 5.50 -3.05
N TYR A 52 -8.24 6.67 -2.68
CA TYR A 52 -7.57 7.56 -1.75
C TYR A 52 -8.19 7.44 -0.37
N ARG A 53 -7.34 7.40 0.66
CA ARG A 53 -7.74 7.48 2.06
C ARG A 53 -7.25 8.77 2.67
N ALA A 54 -8.14 9.51 3.32
CA ALA A 54 -7.77 10.72 4.02
C ALA A 54 -6.91 10.42 5.25
N ILE A 55 -5.95 11.28 5.52
CA ILE A 55 -5.20 11.35 6.76
C ILE A 55 -5.62 12.65 7.44
N LEU A 56 -6.21 12.53 8.62
CA LEU A 56 -6.69 13.66 9.42
C LEU A 56 -5.66 14.03 10.49
N ASP A 57 -5.55 15.31 10.77
CA ASP A 57 -4.80 15.82 11.91
C ASP A 57 -5.64 16.84 12.70
N LYS A 58 -5.30 17.02 13.97
CA LYS A 58 -5.99 17.94 14.86
C LYS A 58 -5.31 19.31 14.78
N SER A 59 -5.97 20.24 14.09
CA SER A 59 -5.61 21.67 14.14
C SER A 59 -5.86 22.26 15.55
N ARG A 60 -5.27 23.43 15.89
CA ARG A 60 -5.51 24.09 17.20
C ARG A 60 -7.03 24.22 17.48
N GLY A 61 -7.54 23.45 18.44
CA GLY A 61 -8.99 23.32 18.74
C GLY A 61 -9.46 21.86 18.69
N THR A 62 -10.77 21.61 18.59
CA THR A 62 -11.37 20.26 18.43
C THR A 62 -11.63 19.88 16.96
N GLN A 63 -11.18 20.71 16.01
CA GLN A 63 -11.47 20.53 14.60
C GLN A 63 -10.46 19.57 13.94
N LEU A 64 -11.00 18.52 13.30
CA LEU A 64 -10.25 17.63 12.42
C LEU A 64 -10.22 18.21 11.00
N SER A 65 -9.03 18.24 10.41
CA SER A 65 -8.85 18.67 9.01
C SER A 65 -8.09 17.60 8.23
N ILE A 66 -8.44 17.40 6.95
CA ILE A 66 -7.65 16.56 6.05
C ILE A 66 -6.31 17.26 5.82
N GLN A 67 -5.21 16.62 6.22
CA GLN A 67 -3.87 17.13 5.93
C GLN A 67 -3.26 16.51 4.67
N SER A 68 -3.55 15.23 4.44
CA SER A 68 -3.04 14.53 3.27
C SER A 68 -3.95 13.36 2.89
N MET A 69 -3.59 12.71 1.78
CA MET A 69 -4.26 11.50 1.31
C MET A 69 -3.19 10.45 1.00
N ARG A 70 -3.48 9.19 1.30
CA ARG A 70 -2.66 8.05 0.89
C ARG A 70 -3.38 7.21 -0.16
N LEU A 71 -2.63 6.75 -1.16
CA LEU A 71 -3.11 5.76 -2.11
C LEU A 71 -3.25 4.41 -1.40
N VAL A 72 -4.41 3.77 -1.54
CA VAL A 72 -4.70 2.42 -1.08
C VAL A 72 -5.28 1.58 -2.21
N TYR A 73 -5.21 0.26 -2.09
CA TYR A 73 -5.77 -0.67 -3.06
C TYR A 73 -6.87 -1.49 -2.41
N LEU A 74 -8.10 -1.38 -2.92
CA LEU A 74 -9.27 -2.09 -2.43
C LEU A 74 -9.54 -3.35 -3.25
N CYS A 75 -9.67 -4.48 -2.59
CA CYS A 75 -10.03 -5.74 -3.21
C CYS A 75 -11.55 -5.82 -3.46
N PRO A 76 -12.00 -6.24 -4.66
CA PRO A 76 -13.44 -6.39 -4.94
C PRO A 76 -14.12 -7.46 -4.07
N ASP A 77 -13.35 -8.43 -3.55
CA ASP A 77 -13.86 -9.48 -2.67
C ASP A 77 -13.69 -9.13 -1.18
N CYS A 78 -12.49 -8.75 -0.74
CA CYS A 78 -12.20 -8.52 0.68
C CYS A 78 -12.69 -7.14 1.17
N ASP A 79 -12.67 -6.11 0.32
CA ASP A 79 -13.04 -4.72 0.68
C ASP A 79 -14.34 -4.28 0.00
N ARG A 80 -15.21 -5.24 -0.33
CA ARG A 80 -16.40 -5.03 -1.18
C ARG A 80 -17.24 -3.82 -0.78
N GLU A 81 -17.52 -3.66 0.51
CA GLU A 81 -18.35 -2.57 1.03
C GLU A 81 -17.67 -1.21 0.90
N GLN A 82 -16.39 -1.13 1.26
CA GLN A 82 -15.57 0.08 1.11
C GLN A 82 -15.43 0.46 -0.36
N LEU A 83 -15.16 -0.50 -1.24
CA LEU A 83 -15.07 -0.28 -2.67
C LEU A 83 -16.40 0.23 -3.23
N ALA A 84 -17.52 -0.39 -2.86
CA ALA A 84 -18.83 0.05 -3.30
C ALA A 84 -19.16 1.47 -2.80
N ALA A 85 -18.80 1.81 -1.56
CA ALA A 85 -18.97 3.16 -1.04
C ALA A 85 -18.11 4.18 -1.79
N TYR A 86 -16.84 3.87 -2.03
CA TYR A 86 -15.91 4.72 -2.76
C TYR A 86 -16.36 4.98 -4.20
N LEU A 87 -16.81 3.94 -4.91
CA LEU A 87 -17.31 4.06 -6.28
C LEU A 87 -18.60 4.90 -6.38
N ARG A 88 -19.43 4.93 -5.32
CA ARG A 88 -20.65 5.75 -5.29
C ARG A 88 -20.35 7.23 -4.98
N SER A 89 -19.46 7.50 -4.03
CA SER A 89 -19.24 8.86 -3.54
C SER A 89 -18.10 9.58 -4.26
N ASN A 90 -17.17 8.83 -4.85
CA ASN A 90 -15.89 9.31 -5.36
C ASN A 90 -15.14 10.23 -4.37
N THR A 91 -15.40 10.05 -3.08
CA THR A 91 -14.82 10.82 -1.99
C THR A 91 -13.77 9.95 -1.30
N PRO A 92 -12.65 10.52 -0.81
CA PRO A 92 -11.66 9.75 -0.07
C PRO A 92 -12.28 8.94 1.07
N LEU A 93 -11.77 7.71 1.26
CA LEU A 93 -12.13 6.88 2.39
C LEU A 93 -11.80 7.59 3.71
N ALA A 94 -12.60 7.32 4.73
CA ALA A 94 -12.31 7.74 6.09
C ALA A 94 -10.94 7.22 6.56
N PRO A 95 -10.24 7.92 7.46
CA PRO A 95 -9.00 7.41 8.04
C PRO A 95 -9.26 6.11 8.82
N ASP A 96 -8.26 5.23 8.88
CA ASP A 96 -8.35 3.99 9.69
C ASP A 96 -8.23 4.28 11.20
N GLU A 97 -7.56 5.38 11.55
CA GLU A 97 -7.36 5.83 12.92
C GLU A 97 -7.72 7.31 13.00
N LEU A 98 -8.50 7.69 14.02
CA LEU A 98 -8.71 9.09 14.37
C LEU A 98 -7.57 9.53 15.30
N PRO A 99 -7.04 10.76 15.16
CA PRO A 99 -6.08 11.26 16.13
C PRO A 99 -6.74 11.26 17.51
N VAL A 100 -6.15 10.50 18.44
CA VAL A 100 -6.58 10.48 19.84
C VAL A 100 -6.13 11.77 20.51
N ASP A 101 -6.96 12.30 21.41
CA ASP A 101 -6.55 13.42 22.24
C ASP A 101 -5.35 12.98 23.09
N GLY A 102 -4.20 13.61 22.87
CA GLY A 102 -3.08 13.51 23.80
C GLY A 102 -3.50 14.15 25.12
N ASP A 103 -3.36 13.39 26.21
CA ASP A 103 -3.57 13.81 27.60
C ASP A 103 -2.66 15.00 27.98
#